data_AF-A0A100W6X1-F1
#
_entry.id   AF-A0A100W6X1-F1
#
_cell.length_a   1.000
_cell.length_b   1.000
_cell.length_c   1.000
_cell.angle_alpha   90.00
_cell.angle_beta   90.00
_cell.angle_gamma   90.00
#
_symmetry.space_group_name_H-M   'P 1'
#
loop_
_entity.id
_entity.type
_entity.pdbx_description
1 polymer ?
#
loop_
_entity_poly.entity_id
_entity_poly.type
_entity_poly.pdbx_seq_one_letter_code
_entity_poly.pdbx_strand_id
1 'polypeptide(L)'
;MPGPTPQPRLHVGDTMSDIDRIGEIVRVHQFYWGVRGTGCMAPGCEGWRGYPLQHARHVTELIAEVLHPHIETAEQLDALPLDTVVVDAAGIPRTRRHGDSHMGAGWTHAGRSPLKSHELADGRPMRVVYNPAVDRA
;
A
#
# COMPACT_ATOMS: atom_id res chain seq x y z
N MET A 1 -11.52 30.82 -34.61
CA MET A 1 -11.24 29.41 -34.27
C MET A 1 -10.37 29.41 -33.01
N PRO A 2 -10.89 29.01 -31.84
CA PRO A 2 -10.07 28.88 -30.64
C PRO A 2 -9.11 27.70 -30.82
N GLY A 3 -7.81 27.96 -30.64
CA GLY A 3 -6.76 26.93 -30.71
C GLY A 3 -6.87 25.91 -29.59
N PRO A 4 -6.17 24.76 -29.70
CA PRO A 4 -6.23 23.73 -28.69
C PRO A 4 -5.73 24.26 -27.34
N THR A 5 -6.60 24.16 -26.34
CA THR A 5 -6.26 24.40 -24.94
C THR A 5 -5.07 23.51 -24.55
N PRO A 6 -3.97 24.07 -24.01
CA PRO A 6 -2.89 23.23 -23.51
C PRO A 6 -3.43 22.36 -22.38
N GLN A 7 -3.38 21.04 -22.57
CA GLN A 7 -3.70 20.10 -21.50
C GLN A 7 -2.68 20.26 -20.36
N PRO A 8 -3.11 20.21 -19.09
CA PRO A 8 -2.18 20.17 -17.98
C PRO A 8 -1.33 18.92 -18.09
N ARG A 9 -0.03 19.10 -18.34
CA ARG A 9 0.97 18.04 -18.20
C ARG A 9 0.97 17.65 -16.73
N LEU A 10 0.45 16.46 -16.42
CA LEU A 10 0.69 15.82 -15.14
C LEU A 10 2.21 15.62 -15.01
N HIS A 11 2.84 16.39 -14.14
CA HIS A 11 4.21 16.15 -13.75
C HIS A 11 4.25 14.85 -12.93
N VAL A 12 4.74 13.78 -13.56
CA VAL A 12 5.21 12.57 -12.89
C VAL A 12 6.54 12.94 -12.22
N GLY A 13 6.47 13.46 -11.00
CA GLY A 13 7.63 13.85 -10.21
C GLY A 13 7.20 14.05 -8.75
N ASP A 14 7.83 13.29 -7.86
CA ASP A 14 7.70 13.29 -6.39
C ASP A 14 6.44 12.63 -5.78
N THR A 15 6.20 11.35 -6.10
CA THR A 15 5.63 10.44 -5.09
C THR A 15 6.71 10.13 -4.06
N MET A 16 6.52 10.66 -2.85
CA MET A 16 7.35 10.41 -1.67
C MET A 16 7.61 8.90 -1.51
N SER A 17 8.87 8.49 -1.32
CA SER A 17 9.22 7.06 -1.22
C SER A 17 8.62 6.42 0.03
N ASP A 18 8.51 5.08 0.07
CA ASP A 18 8.02 4.39 1.26
C ASP A 18 8.90 4.65 2.49
N ILE A 19 10.22 4.82 2.29
CA ILE A 19 11.16 5.20 3.35
C ILE A 19 10.84 6.60 3.88
N ASP A 20 10.55 7.55 3.01
CA ASP A 20 10.20 8.92 3.41
C ASP A 20 8.85 8.94 4.15
N ARG A 21 7.87 8.15 3.70
CA ARG A 21 6.56 7.97 4.37
C ARG A 21 6.72 7.36 5.76
N ILE A 22 7.53 6.32 5.90
CA ILE A 22 7.84 5.72 7.20
C ILE A 22 8.58 6.72 8.10
N GLY A 23 9.54 7.45 7.54
CA GLY A 23 10.26 8.51 8.25
C GLY A 23 9.32 9.58 8.78
N GLU A 24 8.33 9.99 8.00
CA GLU A 24 7.29 10.92 8.45
C GLU A 24 6.42 10.33 9.56
N ILE A 25 5.98 9.07 9.44
CA ILE A 25 5.20 8.40 10.49
C ILE A 25 5.98 8.41 11.81
N VAL A 26 7.23 7.96 11.80
CA VAL A 26 8.06 7.92 13.02
C VAL A 26 8.30 9.32 13.59
N ARG A 27 8.46 10.33 12.73
CA ARG A 27 8.67 11.73 13.14
C ARG A 27 7.42 12.35 13.78
N VAL A 28 6.24 12.10 13.21
CA VAL A 28 4.97 12.71 13.65
C VAL A 28 4.39 11.95 14.84
N HIS A 29 4.51 10.62 14.85
CA HIS A 29 4.00 9.75 15.91
C HIS A 29 5.05 9.49 16.99
N GLN A 30 5.64 10.55 17.53
CA GLN A 30 6.52 10.44 18.69
C GLN A 30 5.72 10.17 19.97
N PHE A 31 6.34 9.43 20.88
CA PHE A 31 5.78 9.15 22.21
C PHE A 31 6.19 10.24 23.18
N TYR A 32 5.26 10.71 24.02
CA TYR A 32 5.57 11.68 25.06
C TYR A 32 5.06 11.23 26.44
N TRP A 33 5.75 11.72 27.48
CA TRP A 33 5.34 11.61 28.88
C TRP A 33 4.96 13.00 29.39
N GLY A 34 3.67 13.21 29.64
CA GLY A 34 3.16 14.48 30.12
C GLY A 34 2.52 14.37 31.50
N VAL A 35 2.27 15.53 32.12
CA VAL A 35 1.58 15.65 33.42
C VAL A 35 0.15 15.08 33.37
N ARG A 36 -0.42 14.94 32.16
CA ARG A 36 -1.76 14.38 31.89
C ARG A 36 -1.71 12.93 31.36
N GLY A 37 -0.59 12.24 31.54
CA GLY A 37 -0.37 10.86 31.10
C GLY A 37 0.54 10.75 29.87
N THR A 38 0.56 9.55 29.29
CA THR A 38 1.34 9.22 28.10
C THR A 38 0.47 9.17 26.85
N GLY A 39 1.06 9.46 25.69
CA GLY A 39 0.35 9.31 24.42
C GLY A 39 1.22 9.57 23.19
N CYS A 40 0.56 9.49 22.03
CA CYS A 40 1.12 9.86 20.74
C CYS A 40 1.01 11.37 20.51
N MET A 41 2.03 11.99 19.92
CA MET A 41 2.06 13.43 19.60
C MET A 41 1.31 13.81 18.33
N ALA A 42 0.96 12.84 17.48
CA ALA A 42 0.35 13.09 16.19
C ALA A 42 -1.08 13.67 16.32
N PRO A 43 -1.46 14.66 15.50
CA PRO A 43 -2.85 15.11 15.39
C PRO A 43 -3.78 13.94 15.03
N GLY A 44 -4.98 13.88 15.63
CA GLY A 44 -5.92 12.78 15.42
C GLY A 44 -5.63 11.53 16.26
N CYS A 45 -4.53 11.52 17.03
CA CYS A 45 -4.21 10.44 17.95
C CYS A 45 -4.56 10.78 19.41
N GLU A 46 -5.46 11.73 19.67
CA GLU A 46 -5.79 12.21 21.02
C GLU A 46 -6.40 11.12 21.92
N GLY A 47 -6.99 10.09 21.30
CA GLY A 47 -7.50 8.88 21.95
C GLY A 47 -6.45 7.80 22.20
N TRP A 48 -5.29 7.86 21.56
CA TRP A 48 -4.18 6.92 21.77
C TRP A 48 -3.36 7.33 23.01
N ARG A 49 -4.00 7.17 24.17
CA ARG A 49 -3.38 7.25 25.48
C ARG A 49 -3.01 5.84 25.92
N GLY A 50 -1.81 5.64 26.42
CA GLY A 50 -1.36 4.28 26.68
C GLY A 50 0.09 4.13 27.08
N TYR A 51 0.40 2.96 27.62
CA TYR A 51 1.78 2.56 27.89
C TYR A 51 2.59 2.48 26.59
N PRO A 52 3.94 2.58 26.65
CA PRO A 52 4.82 2.55 25.48
C PRO A 52 4.54 1.42 24.48
N LEU A 53 4.09 0.25 24.95
CA LEU A 53 3.74 -0.90 24.10
C LEU A 53 2.53 -0.63 23.19
N GLN A 54 1.52 0.09 23.67
CA GLN A 54 0.35 0.44 22.87
C GLN A 54 0.72 1.46 21.79
N HIS A 55 1.59 2.42 22.13
CA HIS A 55 2.13 3.36 21.17
C HIS A 55 2.98 2.66 20.10
N ALA A 56 3.88 1.75 20.51
CA ALA A 56 4.68 0.97 19.56
C ALA A 56 3.79 0.18 18.60
N ARG A 57 2.74 -0.47 19.11
CA ARG A 57 1.76 -1.18 18.28
C ARG A 57 1.08 -0.25 17.27
N HIS A 58 0.58 0.91 17.72
CA HIS A 58 -0.04 1.92 16.85
C HIS A 58 0.88 2.34 15.71
N VAL A 59 2.13 2.70 16.02
CA VAL A 59 3.11 3.10 15.01
C VAL A 59 3.44 1.96 14.05
N THR A 60 3.56 0.72 14.55
CA THR A 60 3.77 -0.46 13.70
C THR A 60 2.59 -0.71 12.76
N GLU A 61 1.34 -0.49 13.21
CA GLU A 61 0.15 -0.62 12.36
C GLU A 61 0.19 0.39 11.20
N LEU A 62 0.55 1.65 11.47
CA LEU A 62 0.71 2.68 10.43
C LEU A 62 1.84 2.36 9.44
N ILE A 63 2.98 1.86 9.93
CA ILE A 63 4.09 1.44 9.07
C ILE A 63 3.66 0.26 8.20
N ALA A 64 2.91 -0.70 8.75
CA ALA A 64 2.41 -1.85 8.00
C ALA A 64 1.47 -1.42 6.87
N GLU A 65 0.63 -0.40 7.07
CA GLU A 65 -0.22 0.15 6.00
C GLU A 65 0.57 0.77 4.84
N VAL A 66 1.74 1.35 5.10
CA VAL A 66 2.63 1.84 4.04
C VAL A 66 3.26 0.68 3.27
N LEU A 67 3.75 -0.33 3.98
CA LEU A 67 4.46 -1.47 3.38
C LEU A 67 3.53 -2.45 2.65
N HIS A 68 2.29 -2.57 3.13
CA HIS A 68 1.28 -3.50 2.65
C HIS A 68 -0.03 -2.77 2.34
N PRO A 69 -0.05 -1.94 1.28
CA PRO A 69 -1.16 -1.04 1.01
C PRO A 69 -2.43 -1.77 0.56
N HIS A 70 -3.56 -1.07 0.70
CA HIS A 70 -4.81 -1.42 0.05
C HIS A 70 -4.79 -1.01 -1.43
N ILE A 71 -5.35 -1.87 -2.28
CA ILE A 71 -5.39 -1.69 -3.72
C ILE A 71 -6.85 -1.57 -4.16
N GLU A 72 -7.19 -0.45 -4.78
CA GLU A 72 -8.54 -0.10 -5.20
C GLU A 72 -8.67 -0.03 -6.72
N THR A 73 -7.56 0.13 -7.45
CA THR A 73 -7.59 0.30 -8.91
C THR A 73 -6.68 -0.67 -9.67
N ALA A 74 -6.98 -0.85 -10.95
CA ALA A 74 -6.16 -1.66 -11.85
C ALA A 74 -4.75 -1.06 -12.04
N GLU A 75 -4.64 0.27 -12.07
CA GLU A 75 -3.37 0.98 -12.20
C GLU A 75 -2.47 0.74 -10.99
N GLN A 76 -3.05 0.74 -9.78
CA GLN A 76 -2.32 0.39 -8.56
C GLN A 76 -1.85 -1.06 -8.59
N LEU A 77 -2.68 -2.01 -9.05
CA LEU A 77 -2.24 -3.38 -9.29
C LEU A 77 -1.08 -3.43 -10.28
N ASP A 78 -1.17 -2.73 -11.41
CA ASP A 78 -0.17 -2.71 -12.46
C ASP A 78 1.17 -2.06 -12.04
N ALA A 79 1.16 -1.23 -11.01
CA ALA A 79 2.37 -0.65 -10.42
C ALA A 79 3.13 -1.61 -9.48
N LEU A 80 2.48 -2.68 -8.97
CA LEU A 80 3.11 -3.59 -8.00
C LEU A 80 4.28 -4.41 -8.59
N PRO A 81 5.31 -4.75 -7.81
CA PRO A 81 6.39 -5.58 -8.32
C PRO A 81 5.91 -7.00 -8.66
N LEU A 82 6.65 -7.70 -9.52
CA LEU A 82 6.46 -9.13 -9.76
C LEU A 82 6.60 -9.91 -8.46
N ASP A 83 5.94 -11.06 -8.37
CA ASP A 83 5.85 -11.92 -7.19
C ASP A 83 5.10 -11.33 -5.99
N THR A 84 4.52 -10.13 -6.12
CA THR A 84 3.59 -9.58 -5.12
C THR A 84 2.39 -10.49 -4.95
N VAL A 85 1.96 -10.67 -3.70
CA VAL A 85 0.72 -11.38 -3.37
C VAL A 85 -0.31 -10.40 -2.83
N VAL A 86 -1.47 -10.39 -3.45
CA VAL A 86 -2.66 -9.66 -2.97
C VAL A 86 -3.74 -10.64 -2.57
N VAL A 87 -4.58 -10.26 -1.61
CA VAL A 87 -5.81 -10.98 -1.29
C VAL A 87 -6.97 -10.19 -1.87
N ASP A 88 -7.75 -10.84 -2.74
CA ASP A 88 -8.93 -10.22 -3.35
C ASP A 88 -10.12 -10.14 -2.37
N ALA A 89 -11.21 -9.50 -2.79
CA ALA A 89 -12.40 -9.35 -1.97
C ALA A 89 -13.09 -10.69 -1.61
N ALA A 90 -12.77 -11.78 -2.31
CA ALA A 90 -13.24 -13.13 -2.01
C ALA A 90 -12.28 -13.87 -1.04
N GLY A 91 -11.22 -13.23 -0.56
CA GLY A 91 -10.21 -13.83 0.29
C GLY A 91 -9.22 -14.72 -0.46
N ILE A 92 -9.18 -14.63 -1.79
CA ILE A 92 -8.35 -15.50 -2.63
C ILE A 92 -6.99 -14.83 -2.84
N PRO A 93 -5.87 -15.50 -2.47
CA PRO A 93 -4.53 -14.97 -2.70
C PRO A 93 -4.18 -15.05 -4.19
N ARG A 94 -3.71 -13.95 -4.75
CA ARG A 94 -3.29 -13.85 -6.15
C ARG A 94 -1.88 -13.33 -6.25
N THR A 95 -1.08 -14.01 -7.05
CA THR A 95 0.32 -13.67 -7.26
C THR A 95 0.51 -13.05 -8.63
N ARG A 96 1.19 -11.90 -8.68
CA ARG A 96 1.62 -11.30 -9.94
C ARG A 96 2.77 -12.11 -10.52
N ARG A 97 2.60 -12.63 -11.73
CA ARG A 97 3.63 -13.44 -12.41
C ARG A 97 3.99 -12.88 -13.77
N HIS A 98 5.22 -13.19 -14.19
CA HIS A 98 5.61 -13.03 -15.58
C HIS A 98 4.79 -13.97 -16.46
N GLY A 99 4.56 -13.54 -17.69
CA GLY A 99 4.06 -14.45 -18.72
C GLY A 99 5.15 -15.44 -19.11
N ASP A 100 4.73 -16.63 -19.52
CA ASP A 100 5.57 -17.62 -20.16
C ASP A 100 5.00 -17.98 -21.55
N SER A 101 5.58 -18.97 -22.22
CA SER A 101 5.13 -19.38 -23.55
C SER A 101 3.72 -19.96 -23.60
N HIS A 102 3.16 -20.36 -22.46
CA HIS A 102 1.87 -21.03 -22.35
C HIS A 102 0.80 -20.16 -21.65
N MET A 103 1.19 -19.11 -20.93
CA MET A 103 0.30 -18.19 -20.22
C MET A 103 0.80 -16.74 -20.29
N GLY A 104 -0.11 -15.80 -20.56
CA GLY A 104 0.22 -14.37 -20.54
C GLY A 104 0.64 -13.88 -19.14
N ALA A 105 1.27 -12.71 -19.07
CA ALA A 105 1.55 -12.08 -17.76
C ALA A 105 0.24 -11.68 -17.07
N GLY A 106 0.19 -11.77 -15.74
CA GLY A 106 -1.00 -11.37 -14.99
C GLY A 106 -1.07 -11.91 -13.56
N TRP A 107 -2.27 -11.83 -13.00
CA TRP A 107 -2.61 -12.23 -11.64
C TRP A 107 -3.12 -13.66 -11.62
N THR A 108 -2.37 -14.53 -10.97
CA THR A 108 -2.64 -15.97 -10.96
C THR A 108 -3.08 -16.44 -9.57
N HIS A 109 -3.98 -17.43 -9.53
CA HIS A 109 -4.27 -18.21 -8.34
C HIS A 109 -4.24 -19.71 -8.70
N ALA A 110 -3.47 -20.49 -7.94
CA ALA A 110 -3.42 -21.96 -7.97
C ALA A 110 -3.55 -22.61 -9.37
N GLY A 111 -2.72 -22.19 -10.34
CA GLY A 111 -2.65 -22.84 -11.65
C GLY A 111 -3.81 -22.54 -12.61
N ARG A 112 -4.65 -21.53 -12.32
CA ARG A 112 -5.63 -21.01 -13.29
C ARG A 112 -4.99 -19.99 -14.24
N SER A 113 -5.67 -19.77 -15.37
CA SER A 113 -5.32 -18.72 -16.33
C SER A 113 -5.15 -17.37 -15.62
N PRO A 114 -4.10 -16.61 -15.96
CA PRO A 114 -3.85 -15.29 -15.40
C PRO A 114 -5.00 -14.33 -15.73
N LEU A 115 -5.44 -13.58 -14.73
CA LEU A 115 -6.31 -12.42 -14.93
C LEU A 115 -5.47 -11.18 -15.22
N LYS A 116 -5.98 -10.31 -16.09
CA LYS A 116 -5.46 -8.94 -16.25
C LYS A 116 -5.90 -8.10 -15.05
N SER A 117 -5.15 -7.04 -14.76
CA SER A 117 -5.42 -6.18 -13.60
C SER A 117 -6.83 -5.57 -13.61
N HIS A 118 -7.36 -5.19 -14.77
CA HIS A 118 -8.75 -4.68 -14.88
C HIS A 118 -9.82 -5.76 -14.71
N GLU A 119 -9.49 -7.04 -14.90
CA GLU A 119 -10.41 -8.15 -14.62
C GLU A 119 -10.42 -8.49 -13.12
N LEU A 120 -9.33 -8.16 -12.43
CA LEU A 120 -9.18 -8.37 -10.99
C LEU A 120 -9.69 -7.19 -10.16
N ALA A 121 -9.44 -5.95 -10.60
CA ALA A 121 -9.93 -4.75 -9.94
C ALA A 121 -11.44 -4.58 -10.19
N ASP A 122 -12.24 -5.29 -9.40
CA ASP A 122 -13.71 -5.28 -9.46
C ASP A 122 -14.36 -4.09 -8.71
N GLY A 123 -13.54 -3.10 -8.34
CA GLY A 123 -13.94 -1.92 -7.57
C GLY A 123 -14.00 -2.15 -6.06
N ARG A 124 -13.66 -3.35 -5.56
CA ARG A 124 -13.53 -3.61 -4.12
C ARG A 124 -12.06 -3.53 -3.69
N PRO A 125 -11.79 -3.03 -2.48
CA PRO A 125 -10.43 -2.94 -1.97
C PRO A 125 -9.84 -4.34 -1.78
N MET A 126 -8.64 -4.53 -2.32
CA MET A 126 -7.78 -5.69 -2.11
C MET A 126 -6.67 -5.32 -1.12
N ARG A 127 -6.00 -6.30 -0.55
CA ARG A 127 -4.88 -6.06 0.39
C ARG A 127 -3.61 -6.73 -0.11
N VAL A 128 -2.51 -5.99 -0.18
CA VAL A 128 -1.18 -6.60 -0.34
C VAL A 128 -0.85 -7.37 0.93
N VAL A 129 -0.47 -8.64 0.81
CA VAL A 129 -0.06 -9.48 1.96
C VAL A 129 1.39 -9.93 1.87
N TYR A 130 2.02 -9.72 0.70
CA TYR A 130 3.44 -9.93 0.50
C TYR A 130 3.91 -9.00 -0.62
N ASN A 131 4.92 -8.19 -0.33
CA ASN A 131 5.58 -7.31 -1.27
C ASN A 131 7.07 -7.69 -1.34
N PRO A 132 7.56 -8.29 -2.43
CA PRO A 132 8.94 -8.75 -2.50
C PRO A 132 9.97 -7.63 -2.48
N ALA A 133 9.60 -6.39 -2.77
CA ALA A 133 10.49 -5.24 -2.60
C ALA A 133 10.77 -4.93 -1.12
N VAL A 134 9.90 -5.39 -0.22
CA VAL A 134 9.97 -5.16 1.23
C VAL A 134 10.36 -6.45 1.97
N ASP A 135 9.71 -7.55 1.65
CA ASP A 135 9.70 -8.78 2.45
C ASP A 135 10.80 -9.81 2.06
N ARG A 136 11.59 -9.56 1.00
CA ARG A 136 12.75 -10.40 0.62
C ARG A 136 14.09 -9.92 1.20
N ALA A 137 14.09 -8.80 1.92
CA ALA A 137 15.30 -8.20 2.49
C ALA A 137 15.95 -9.07 3.57
#